data_AF-A0A538RXJ7-F1
#
_entry.id   AF-A0A538RXJ7-F1
#
_cell.length_a   1.000
_cell.length_b   1.000
_cell.length_c   1.000
_cell.angle_alpha   90.00
_cell.angle_beta   90.00
_cell.angle_gamma   90.00
#
_symmetry.space_group_name_H-M   'P 1'
#
loop_
_entity.id
_entity.type
_entity.pdbx_description
1 polymer ?
#
loop_
_entity_poly.entity_id
_entity_poly.type
_entity_poly.pdbx_seq_one_letter_code
_entity_poly.pdbx_strand_id
1 'polypeptide(L)'
;MRLWVVLVTGVVLWLPSFVLHRSGQRLHARPCASDADPKGSSIRSANQDPDNAELQKILPIFRTTDGTSVRGKKWVRILTGPSDWNVELEGWLLEETPESIRLLEAHGDITVIRKPRLGEKRPERRDNSIPFFGDMPARELAVWSLQPADFVNSCKQLLNESIRSRAPDPGAWRGEAAGHAVAACRYACWAEQVGEASLVPQLLGRARRAQALCIEFSPQTPRDLYLLVANELALQNRGQVAFRANQGAPIAKILDTWKTIAKIPYHNYHQEAERMVRDYATLIAEERAWIEPDQKTLSRMSAEERAAHWLFHLRDADAAHYKGPGIRGSGWCSVLSDLYWSAPLPAPGRDREGMTAEAQQSATKQKKPAIELHKLGMAAIPQLIAHLDDPRLTRCLGYYQGPYLLRYGDCCQQIFESITGYYTLYPKEAGRSGYPIKDGKGAECKARAERWWQDYQKKGEKQLLIEATERGDSDSVEQARRLAAKYPDVALPPIVK
;
A
#
# COMPACT_ATOMS: atom_id res chain seq x y z
N MET A 1 -5.03 -15.19 -46.29
CA MET A 1 -4.86 -16.56 -46.82
C MET A 1 -3.48 -17.09 -46.42
N ARG A 2 -3.42 -17.85 -45.32
CA ARG A 2 -2.51 -19.00 -45.05
C ARG A 2 -2.68 -19.40 -43.58
N LEU A 3 -3.41 -20.50 -43.42
CA LEU A 3 -3.49 -21.35 -42.23
C LEU A 3 -2.09 -21.86 -41.87
N TRP A 4 -1.87 -22.10 -40.58
CA TRP A 4 -1.17 -23.30 -40.12
C TRP A 4 -1.93 -23.93 -38.95
N VAL A 5 -2.41 -25.14 -39.21
CA VAL A 5 -2.88 -26.14 -38.23
C VAL A 5 -1.73 -27.13 -38.10
N VAL A 6 -1.31 -27.43 -36.86
CA VAL A 6 -0.69 -28.73 -36.54
C VAL A 6 -1.31 -29.21 -35.22
N LEU A 7 -2.00 -30.33 -35.35
CA LEU A 7 -2.49 -31.21 -34.29
C LEU A 7 -1.47 -32.35 -34.15
N VAL A 8 -1.38 -32.97 -32.97
CA VAL A 8 -1.34 -34.44 -32.72
C VAL A 8 -0.63 -34.78 -31.38
N THR A 9 -1.49 -35.13 -30.40
CA THR A 9 -1.47 -36.23 -29.40
C THR A 9 -0.22 -36.68 -28.63
N GLY A 10 -0.41 -36.99 -27.33
CA GLY A 10 0.47 -37.90 -26.57
C GLY A 10 0.17 -38.09 -25.08
N VAL A 11 -0.84 -38.92 -24.78
CA VAL A 11 -1.10 -39.84 -23.64
C VAL A 11 -0.42 -39.69 -22.24
N VAL A 12 -1.31 -39.86 -21.25
CA VAL A 12 -1.26 -40.10 -19.79
C VAL A 12 -0.22 -41.11 -19.27
N LEU A 13 0.36 -40.84 -18.09
CA LEU A 13 0.77 -41.85 -17.09
C LEU A 13 0.51 -41.34 -15.65
N TRP A 14 0.15 -42.27 -14.76
CA TRP A 14 -0.55 -42.09 -13.49
C TRP A 14 0.32 -42.57 -12.31
N LEU A 15 0.45 -41.73 -11.26
CA LEU A 15 0.66 -42.01 -9.80
C LEU A 15 1.89 -42.85 -9.32
N PRO A 16 2.27 -42.86 -8.01
CA PRO A 16 1.51 -42.48 -6.80
C PRO A 16 2.18 -41.66 -5.68
N SER A 17 1.29 -41.06 -4.89
CA SER A 17 1.27 -40.79 -3.45
C SER A 17 2.47 -41.21 -2.59
N PHE A 18 3.05 -40.24 -1.86
CA PHE A 18 3.83 -40.50 -0.65
C PHE A 18 3.06 -40.10 0.61
N VAL A 19 2.76 -41.14 1.40
CA VAL A 19 2.30 -41.10 2.78
C VAL A 19 3.49 -40.71 3.66
N LEU A 20 3.38 -39.64 4.46
CA LEU A 20 4.32 -39.38 5.55
C LEU A 20 3.67 -39.74 6.89
N HIS A 21 4.20 -40.82 7.44
CA HIS A 21 3.93 -41.40 8.74
C HIS A 21 4.19 -40.40 9.88
N ARG A 22 3.21 -40.23 10.77
CA ARG A 22 3.42 -39.72 12.13
C ARG A 22 4.09 -40.81 12.95
N SER A 23 5.37 -40.68 13.25
CA SER A 23 6.01 -41.40 14.34
C SER A 23 6.11 -40.47 15.55
N GLY A 24 5.32 -40.78 16.58
CA GLY A 24 5.48 -40.21 17.90
C GLY A 24 6.70 -40.83 18.57
N GLN A 25 7.64 -39.99 18.99
CA GLN A 25 8.59 -40.33 20.05
C GLN A 25 8.54 -39.24 21.12
N ARG A 26 8.00 -39.64 22.28
CA ARG A 26 8.16 -38.94 23.55
C ARG A 26 9.64 -39.04 23.92
N LEU A 27 10.32 -37.91 24.03
CA LEU A 27 11.60 -37.84 24.72
C LEU A 27 11.38 -37.22 26.10
N HIS A 28 11.91 -37.93 27.08
CA HIS A 28 11.76 -37.73 28.51
C HIS A 28 12.28 -36.37 28.97
N ALA A 29 11.48 -35.71 29.81
CA ALA A 29 11.93 -34.63 30.68
C ALA A 29 13.00 -35.16 31.65
N ARG A 30 14.14 -34.46 31.72
CA ARG A 30 15.06 -34.51 32.87
C ARG A 30 14.95 -33.18 33.63
N PRO A 31 14.78 -33.19 34.96
CA PRO A 31 14.81 -31.98 35.77
C PRO A 31 16.19 -31.72 36.42
N CYS A 32 16.38 -30.46 36.82
CA CYS A 32 17.28 -29.91 37.85
C CYS A 32 18.77 -29.64 37.54
N ALA A 33 19.13 -28.35 37.62
CA ALA A 33 20.11 -27.74 38.55
C ALA A 33 20.20 -26.22 38.20
N SER A 34 19.57 -25.30 38.94
CA SER A 34 20.05 -24.58 40.13
C SER A 34 21.42 -23.89 39.99
N ASP A 35 21.37 -22.55 40.09
CA ASP A 35 22.38 -21.60 40.57
C ASP A 35 23.77 -21.58 39.93
N ALA A 36 23.98 -20.59 39.06
CA ALA A 36 25.29 -19.99 38.84
C ALA A 36 25.15 -18.47 38.60
N ASP A 37 25.72 -17.72 39.53
CA ASP A 37 25.88 -16.26 39.62
C ASP A 37 26.77 -15.71 38.47
N PRO A 38 26.39 -14.67 37.69
CA PRO A 38 27.29 -14.11 36.69
C PRO A 38 27.92 -12.81 37.22
N LYS A 39 28.87 -12.93 38.15
CA LYS A 39 29.88 -11.89 38.35
C LYS A 39 31.13 -12.25 37.55
N GLY A 40 31.36 -11.53 36.46
CA GLY A 40 32.65 -11.57 35.76
C GLY A 40 32.56 -11.74 34.25
N SER A 41 31.88 -10.84 33.55
CA SER A 41 32.14 -10.61 32.13
C SER A 41 33.02 -9.38 32.01
N SER A 42 34.30 -9.59 31.66
CA SER A 42 35.24 -8.51 31.42
C SER A 42 34.74 -7.67 30.24
N ILE A 43 34.57 -6.37 30.45
CA ILE A 43 34.28 -5.40 29.39
C ILE A 43 35.47 -5.38 28.43
N ARG A 44 35.42 -6.22 27.38
CA ARG A 44 36.22 -5.98 26.18
C ARG A 44 35.78 -4.63 25.62
N SER A 45 36.74 -3.78 25.24
CA SER A 45 36.41 -2.48 24.65
C SER A 45 35.51 -2.70 23.43
N ALA A 46 34.33 -2.08 23.44
CA ALA A 46 33.29 -2.25 22.40
C ALA A 46 33.75 -1.92 20.96
N ASN A 47 34.95 -1.35 20.81
CA ASN A 47 35.56 -0.98 19.54
C ASN A 47 36.34 -2.11 18.84
N GLN A 48 36.52 -3.29 19.46
CA GLN A 48 37.27 -4.41 18.88
C GLN A 48 36.46 -5.70 18.75
N ASP A 49 35.13 -5.61 18.82
CA ASP A 49 34.25 -6.77 18.63
C ASP A 49 34.07 -7.05 17.13
N PRO A 50 34.51 -8.22 16.61
CA PRO A 50 34.29 -8.59 15.21
C PRO A 50 32.81 -8.58 14.81
N ASP A 51 31.89 -8.78 15.76
CA ASP A 51 30.44 -8.64 15.52
C ASP A 51 30.07 -7.20 15.16
N ASN A 52 30.73 -6.19 15.73
CA ASN A 52 30.42 -4.77 15.48
C ASN A 52 30.83 -4.34 14.06
N ALA A 53 31.99 -4.81 13.57
CA ALA A 53 32.41 -4.57 12.19
C ALA A 53 31.41 -5.17 11.18
N GLU A 54 30.84 -6.35 11.49
CA GLU A 54 29.79 -6.95 10.67
C GLU A 54 28.48 -6.15 10.72
N LEU A 55 28.07 -5.68 11.91
CA LEU A 55 26.86 -4.87 12.06
C LEU A 55 26.93 -3.54 11.29
N GLN A 56 28.11 -2.92 11.20
CA GLN A 56 28.26 -1.66 10.45
C GLN A 56 27.98 -1.81 8.95
N LYS A 57 27.98 -3.03 8.40
CA LYS A 57 27.55 -3.28 7.01
C LYS A 57 26.07 -2.95 6.76
N ILE A 58 25.29 -2.70 7.81
CA ILE A 58 23.89 -2.26 7.70
C ILE A 58 23.75 -0.77 7.37
N LEU A 59 24.74 0.06 7.75
CA LEU A 59 24.66 1.53 7.61
C LEU A 59 24.47 2.00 6.15
N PRO A 60 25.11 1.38 5.13
CA PRO A 60 24.87 1.73 3.73
C PRO A 60 23.41 1.58 3.26
N ILE A 61 22.59 0.73 3.89
CA ILE A 61 21.15 0.63 3.56
C ILE A 61 20.48 1.98 3.81
N PHE A 62 20.72 2.58 4.96
CA PHE A 62 20.13 3.87 5.34
C PHE A 62 20.60 5.02 4.45
N ARG A 63 21.85 4.98 3.98
CA ARG A 63 22.34 5.95 2.98
C ARG A 63 21.58 5.83 1.65
N THR A 64 21.12 4.62 1.31
CA THR A 64 20.32 4.36 0.10
C THR A 64 18.87 4.77 0.30
N THR A 65 18.25 4.42 1.44
CA THR A 65 16.82 4.68 1.69
C THR A 65 16.52 6.11 2.06
N ASP A 66 17.34 6.72 2.92
CA ASP A 66 17.14 8.09 3.38
C ASP A 66 17.72 9.09 2.36
N GLY A 67 18.68 8.62 1.54
CA GLY A 67 19.18 9.29 0.33
C GLY A 67 19.87 10.64 0.55
N THR A 68 20.00 11.07 1.81
CA THR A 68 20.39 12.43 2.18
C THR A 68 21.49 12.40 3.22
N SER A 69 22.63 13.01 2.90
CA SER A 69 23.70 13.22 3.87
C SER A 69 23.26 14.22 4.93
N VAL A 70 23.46 13.87 6.20
CA VAL A 70 23.14 14.74 7.34
C VAL A 70 24.37 15.51 7.84
N ARG A 71 25.53 15.30 7.20
CA ARG A 71 26.78 15.98 7.56
C ARG A 71 26.62 17.49 7.44
N GLY A 72 26.93 18.21 8.53
CA GLY A 72 26.81 19.67 8.60
C GLY A 72 25.38 20.20 8.65
N LYS A 73 24.37 19.33 8.76
CA LYS A 73 22.98 19.71 8.97
C LYS A 73 22.69 19.86 10.46
N LYS A 74 21.66 20.64 10.79
CA LYS A 74 21.23 20.87 12.18
C LYS A 74 20.14 19.88 12.55
N TRP A 75 20.27 19.23 13.71
CA TRP A 75 19.15 18.53 14.33
C TRP A 75 18.23 19.56 14.98
N VAL A 76 16.95 19.50 14.66
CA VAL A 76 15.95 20.47 15.10
C VAL A 76 14.72 19.77 15.64
N ARG A 77 14.04 20.46 16.55
CA ARG A 77 12.69 20.14 16.99
C ARG A 77 11.74 21.15 16.39
N ILE A 78 10.66 20.67 15.80
CA ILE A 78 9.58 21.49 15.29
C ILE A 78 8.29 21.23 16.03
N LEU A 79 7.56 22.32 16.27
CA LEU A 79 6.21 22.27 16.79
C LEU A 79 5.24 22.54 15.65
N THR A 80 4.34 21.61 15.42
CA THR A 80 3.33 21.68 14.37
C THR A 80 1.95 21.29 14.93
N GLY A 81 0.91 21.50 14.14
CA GLY A 81 -0.48 21.20 14.51
C GLY A 81 -1.16 22.33 15.28
N PRO A 82 -2.43 22.14 15.66
CA PRO A 82 -3.22 23.15 16.37
C PRO A 82 -2.70 23.40 17.79
N SER A 83 -3.07 24.54 18.39
CA SER A 83 -2.54 25.01 19.68
C SER A 83 -2.89 24.10 20.86
N ASP A 84 -4.03 23.41 20.79
CA ASP A 84 -4.53 22.46 21.78
C ASP A 84 -4.04 21.02 21.54
N TRP A 85 -3.38 20.77 20.40
CA TRP A 85 -2.75 19.48 20.10
C TRP A 85 -1.40 19.67 19.39
N ASN A 86 -0.37 19.80 20.23
CA ASN A 86 1.02 19.89 19.79
C ASN A 86 1.49 18.57 19.18
N VAL A 87 1.88 18.61 17.90
CA VAL A 87 2.68 17.55 17.29
C VAL A 87 4.12 18.03 17.26
N GLU A 88 4.95 17.34 18.01
CA GLU A 88 6.40 17.57 18.01
C GLU A 88 7.06 16.59 17.04
N LEU A 89 7.86 17.12 16.13
CA LEU A 89 8.70 16.31 15.25
C LEU A 89 10.16 16.69 15.49
N GLU A 90 11.05 15.70 15.47
CA GLU A 90 12.49 15.91 15.49
C GLU A 90 13.12 15.36 14.20
N GLY A 91 14.18 16.00 13.74
CA GLY A 91 14.86 15.56 12.53
C GLY A 91 16.02 16.46 12.09
N TRP A 92 16.64 16.08 10.97
CA TRP A 92 17.68 16.87 10.32
C TRP A 92 17.05 17.91 9.39
N LEU A 93 17.32 19.19 9.66
CA LEU A 93 16.93 20.29 8.79
C LEU A 93 17.75 20.23 7.50
N LEU A 94 17.13 19.79 6.41
CA LEU A 94 17.79 19.64 5.11
C LEU A 94 17.88 20.98 4.37
N GLU A 95 16.79 21.73 4.41
CA GLU A 95 16.60 23.01 3.72
C GLU A 95 15.59 23.87 4.49
N GLU A 96 15.81 25.19 4.48
CA GLU A 96 14.92 26.18 5.08
C GLU A 96 14.75 27.35 4.10
N THR A 97 13.51 27.61 3.69
CA THR A 97 13.12 28.77 2.88
C THR A 97 12.24 29.72 3.71
N PRO A 98 11.89 30.92 3.20
CA PRO A 98 10.89 31.76 3.84
C PRO A 98 9.51 31.11 3.93
N GLU A 99 9.17 30.22 3.00
CA GLU A 99 7.84 29.62 2.86
C GLU A 99 7.74 28.22 3.48
N SER A 100 8.86 27.50 3.64
CA SER A 100 8.83 26.10 4.06
C SER A 100 10.15 25.63 4.68
N ILE A 101 10.10 24.45 5.30
CA ILE A 101 11.27 23.66 5.65
C ILE A 101 11.17 22.29 5.00
N ARG A 102 12.32 21.69 4.75
CA ARG A 102 12.44 20.29 4.37
C ARG A 102 13.18 19.55 5.48
N LEU A 103 12.48 18.62 6.14
CA LEU A 103 12.95 17.90 7.30
C LEU A 103 13.13 16.41 6.95
N LEU A 104 14.29 15.84 7.26
CA LEU A 104 14.45 14.38 7.37
C LEU A 104 14.11 14.01 8.82
N GLU A 105 12.91 13.48 9.01
CA GLU A 105 12.37 13.16 10.33
C GLU A 105 13.13 12.01 10.99
N ALA A 106 13.04 11.91 12.32
CA ALA A 106 13.67 10.86 13.12
C ALA A 106 13.34 9.43 12.64
N HIS A 107 12.17 9.24 12.02
CA HIS A 107 11.72 7.97 11.47
C HIS A 107 12.09 7.75 9.98
N GLY A 108 12.91 8.63 9.40
CA GLY A 108 13.52 8.49 8.08
C GLY A 108 12.71 9.05 6.90
N ASP A 109 11.50 9.55 7.13
CA ASP A 109 10.71 10.20 6.09
C ASP A 109 11.20 11.64 5.85
N ILE A 110 11.12 12.07 4.59
CA ILE A 110 11.39 13.46 4.20
C ILE A 110 10.06 14.17 4.02
N THR A 111 9.82 15.18 4.85
CA THR A 111 8.60 15.97 4.84
C THR A 111 8.92 17.42 4.51
N VAL A 112 8.12 18.00 3.62
CA VAL A 112 8.13 19.44 3.33
C VAL A 112 6.98 20.08 4.11
N ILE A 113 7.30 20.98 5.01
CA ILE A 113 6.35 21.60 5.94
C ILE A 113 6.37 23.09 5.71
N ARG A 114 5.20 23.71 5.48
CA ARG A 114 5.12 25.15 5.26
C ARG A 114 5.41 25.94 6.54
N LYS A 115 5.88 27.16 6.39
CA LYS A 115 5.92 28.15 7.47
C LYS A 115 4.58 28.90 7.57
N PRO A 116 4.26 29.48 8.74
CA PRO A 116 3.13 30.38 8.89
C PRO A 116 3.27 31.60 7.96
N ARG A 117 2.17 32.03 7.36
CA ARG A 117 2.13 33.28 6.59
C ARG A 117 2.20 34.47 7.55
N LEU A 118 2.58 35.64 7.03
CA LEU A 118 2.61 36.87 7.82
C LEU A 118 1.23 37.15 8.44
N GLY A 119 1.17 37.27 9.77
CA GLY A 119 -0.07 37.51 10.51
C GLY A 119 -0.97 36.28 10.70
N GLU A 120 -0.55 35.11 10.22
CA GLU A 120 -1.27 33.85 10.43
C GLU A 120 -1.19 33.43 11.90
N LYS A 121 -2.35 33.12 12.50
CA LYS A 121 -2.43 32.63 13.88
C LYS A 121 -2.54 31.11 13.88
N ARG A 122 -1.94 30.51 14.92
CA ARG A 122 -2.06 29.07 15.17
C ARG A 122 -3.52 28.68 15.38
N PRO A 123 -4.07 27.71 14.63
CA PRO A 123 -5.47 27.32 14.76
C PRO A 123 -5.71 26.57 16.07
N GLU A 124 -6.89 26.74 16.64
CA GLU A 124 -7.48 25.85 17.65
C GLU A 124 -8.33 24.80 16.95
N ARG A 125 -8.42 23.58 17.49
CA ARG A 125 -9.33 22.58 16.92
C ARG A 125 -10.79 23.03 17.03
N ARG A 126 -11.56 22.72 15.98
CA ARG A 126 -13.01 22.99 15.95
C ARG A 126 -13.84 21.92 16.65
N ASP A 127 -13.27 20.76 16.98
CA ASP A 127 -13.94 19.70 17.74
C ASP A 127 -12.97 18.89 18.63
N ASN A 128 -13.54 18.12 19.57
CA ASN A 128 -12.81 17.25 20.50
C ASN A 128 -12.40 15.89 19.88
N SER A 129 -12.59 15.64 18.59
CA SER A 129 -12.11 14.42 17.95
C SER A 129 -10.60 14.47 17.73
N ILE A 130 -9.85 13.51 18.29
CA ILE A 130 -8.41 13.38 18.01
C ILE A 130 -8.29 12.86 16.56
N PRO A 131 -7.81 13.66 15.60
CA PRO A 131 -7.53 13.16 14.26
C PRO A 131 -6.49 12.04 14.37
N PHE A 132 -6.64 10.95 13.62
CA PHE A 132 -5.56 9.99 13.52
C PHE A 132 -4.34 10.69 12.88
N PHE A 133 -3.11 10.25 13.15
CA PHE A 133 -1.88 10.93 12.65
C PHE A 133 -1.83 11.14 11.12
N GLY A 134 -2.64 10.41 10.35
CA GLY A 134 -2.79 10.56 8.89
C GLY A 134 -3.95 11.47 8.43
N ASP A 135 -4.73 12.03 9.36
CA ASP A 135 -5.97 12.77 9.08
C ASP A 135 -5.81 14.29 9.24
N MET A 136 -4.63 14.76 9.66
CA MET A 136 -4.36 16.19 9.77
C MET A 136 -4.03 16.79 8.40
N PRO A 137 -4.80 17.76 7.90
CA PRO A 137 -4.46 18.43 6.66
C PRO A 137 -3.09 19.13 6.79
N ALA A 138 -2.21 19.04 5.78
CA ALA A 138 -0.91 19.74 5.85
C ALA A 138 -1.02 21.27 5.98
N ARG A 139 -2.19 21.87 5.74
CA ARG A 139 -2.44 23.28 6.06
C ARG A 139 -2.50 23.56 7.57
N GLU A 140 -2.82 22.57 8.40
CA GLU A 140 -2.92 22.73 9.86
C GLU A 140 -1.58 22.46 10.55
N LEU A 141 -0.61 21.98 9.76
CA LEU A 141 0.74 21.68 10.18
C LEU A 141 1.72 22.72 9.63
N ALA A 142 1.55 23.99 10.01
CA ALA A 142 2.63 24.97 9.82
C ALA A 142 3.70 24.78 10.89
N VAL A 143 4.94 25.15 10.58
CA VAL A 143 6.02 25.21 11.57
C VAL A 143 5.78 26.39 12.51
N TRP A 144 5.08 26.15 13.62
CA TRP A 144 4.78 27.18 14.62
C TRP A 144 5.98 27.49 15.52
N SER A 145 6.86 26.51 15.69
CA SER A 145 8.15 26.70 16.35
C SER A 145 9.21 25.84 15.67
N LEU A 146 10.41 26.41 15.53
CA LEU A 146 11.61 25.72 15.06
C LEU A 146 12.71 26.02 16.07
N GLN A 147 13.17 24.98 16.77
CA GLN A 147 14.18 25.11 17.82
C GLN A 147 15.36 24.19 17.53
N PRO A 148 16.60 24.62 17.82
CA PRO A 148 17.75 23.71 17.86
C PRO A 148 17.46 22.57 18.85
N ALA A 149 17.82 21.35 18.47
CA ALA A 149 17.73 20.17 19.33
C ALA A 149 19.09 19.46 19.38
N ASP A 150 19.25 18.53 20.32
CA ASP A 150 20.49 17.79 20.53
C ASP A 150 20.33 16.33 20.07
N PHE A 151 20.91 16.02 18.92
CA PHE A 151 20.91 14.67 18.36
C PHE A 151 21.59 13.64 19.28
N VAL A 152 22.66 14.02 19.98
CA VAL A 152 23.34 13.12 20.93
C VAL A 152 22.42 12.80 22.10
N ASN A 153 21.63 13.78 22.57
CA ASN A 153 20.60 13.52 23.57
C ASN A 153 19.48 12.61 23.03
N SER A 154 19.00 12.81 21.80
CA SER A 154 18.01 11.90 21.19
C SER A 154 18.56 10.47 21.06
N CYS A 155 19.86 10.29 20.73
CA CYS A 155 20.52 8.99 20.78
C CYS A 155 20.51 8.37 22.18
N LYS A 156 20.81 9.15 23.22
CA LYS A 156 20.81 8.68 24.62
C LYS A 156 19.40 8.31 25.09
N GLN A 157 18.40 9.10 24.73
CA GLN A 157 16.99 8.78 24.99
C GLN A 157 16.62 7.45 24.35
N LEU A 158 16.88 7.30 23.05
CA LEU A 158 16.67 6.04 22.35
C LEU A 158 17.41 4.90 23.04
N LEU A 159 18.67 5.06 23.45
CA LEU A 159 19.43 4.02 24.16
C LEU A 159 18.76 3.55 25.47
N ASN A 160 18.12 4.48 26.20
CA ASN A 160 17.51 4.25 27.51
C ASN A 160 16.03 3.87 27.46
N GLU A 161 15.35 4.06 26.33
CA GLU A 161 13.95 3.69 26.17
C GLU A 161 13.74 2.18 26.39
N SER A 162 12.74 1.83 27.22
CA SER A 162 12.34 0.43 27.39
C SER A 162 11.69 -0.09 26.12
N ILE A 163 12.20 -1.21 25.60
CA ILE A 163 11.50 -1.97 24.57
C ILE A 163 10.50 -2.83 25.32
N ARG A 164 9.20 -2.60 25.12
CA ARG A 164 8.18 -3.35 25.85
C ARG A 164 8.37 -4.84 25.56
N SER A 165 8.32 -5.68 26.60
CA SER A 165 8.64 -7.11 26.50
C SER A 165 7.41 -8.03 26.35
N ARG A 166 6.19 -7.52 26.56
CA ARG A 166 4.94 -8.28 26.43
C ARG A 166 3.70 -7.39 26.53
N ALA A 167 2.77 -7.57 25.61
CA ALA A 167 1.35 -7.27 25.77
C ALA A 167 0.56 -8.33 24.99
N PRO A 168 -0.77 -8.32 25.06
CA PRO A 168 -1.57 -9.51 24.75
C PRO A 168 -1.53 -10.00 23.30
N ASP A 169 -1.19 -9.12 22.34
CA ASP A 169 -1.33 -9.42 20.90
C ASP A 169 0.03 -9.64 20.19
N PRO A 170 0.42 -10.89 19.86
CA PRO A 170 1.65 -11.25 19.15
C PRO A 170 1.93 -10.44 17.85
N GLY A 171 0.90 -9.91 17.18
CA GLY A 171 1.05 -9.08 15.98
C GLY A 171 1.60 -7.69 16.26
N ALA A 172 1.16 -7.05 17.34
CA ALA A 172 1.57 -5.70 17.72
C ALA A 172 3.04 -5.64 18.22
N TRP A 173 3.54 -6.70 18.88
CA TRP A 173 4.94 -6.79 19.37
C TRP A 173 5.96 -6.69 18.26
N ARG A 174 5.69 -7.41 17.16
CA ARG A 174 6.63 -7.51 16.04
C ARG A 174 6.94 -6.13 15.47
N GLY A 175 5.90 -5.31 15.28
CA GLY A 175 6.06 -3.95 14.77
C GLY A 175 6.89 -3.04 15.70
N GLU A 176 6.69 -3.12 17.01
CA GLU A 176 7.39 -2.25 17.98
C GLU A 176 8.88 -2.60 18.07
N ALA A 177 9.22 -3.87 18.30
CA ALA A 177 10.62 -4.30 18.42
C ALA A 177 11.40 -4.11 17.12
N ALA A 178 10.79 -4.43 15.98
CA ALA A 178 11.40 -4.20 14.66
C ALA A 178 11.59 -2.70 14.39
N GLY A 179 10.62 -1.87 14.75
CA GLY A 179 10.72 -0.41 14.67
C GLY A 179 11.90 0.15 15.49
N HIS A 180 12.10 -0.34 16.72
CA HIS A 180 13.26 0.03 17.53
C HIS A 180 14.59 -0.42 16.91
N ALA A 181 14.64 -1.60 16.29
CA ALA A 181 15.83 -2.07 15.60
C ALA A 181 16.20 -1.16 14.41
N VAL A 182 15.21 -0.82 13.58
CA VAL A 182 15.38 0.10 12.45
C VAL A 182 15.81 1.49 12.93
N ALA A 183 15.15 2.04 13.93
CA ALA A 183 15.48 3.36 14.49
C ALA A 183 16.92 3.41 15.02
N ALA A 184 17.34 2.40 15.78
CA ALA A 184 18.69 2.33 16.34
C ALA A 184 19.76 2.22 15.23
N CYS A 185 19.54 1.42 14.19
CA CYS A 185 20.46 1.36 13.05
C CYS A 185 20.49 2.67 12.24
N ARG A 186 19.35 3.35 12.07
CA ARG A 186 19.27 4.67 11.41
C ARG A 186 20.08 5.70 12.19
N TYR A 187 19.88 5.77 13.50
CA TYR A 187 20.61 6.69 14.37
C TYR A 187 22.10 6.38 14.37
N ALA A 188 22.51 5.11 14.30
CA ALA A 188 23.92 4.73 14.16
C ALA A 188 24.53 5.28 12.86
N CYS A 189 23.78 5.21 11.75
CA CYS A 189 24.21 5.78 10.46
C CYS A 189 24.37 7.30 10.54
N TRP A 190 23.45 8.00 11.20
CA TRP A 190 23.55 9.45 11.37
C TRP A 190 24.69 9.83 12.32
N ALA A 191 24.88 9.11 13.43
CA ALA A 191 25.98 9.32 14.37
C ALA A 191 27.35 9.21 13.68
N GLU A 192 27.54 8.20 12.82
CA GLU A 192 28.73 8.07 11.99
C GLU A 192 28.91 9.29 11.06
N GLN A 193 27.85 9.76 10.41
CA GLN A 193 27.93 10.89 9.48
C GLN A 193 28.31 12.22 10.15
N VAL A 194 27.88 12.44 11.39
CA VAL A 194 28.15 13.66 12.16
C VAL A 194 29.39 13.57 13.07
N GLY A 195 30.11 12.45 13.04
CA GLY A 195 31.37 12.27 13.78
C GLY A 195 31.22 11.76 15.21
N GLU A 196 30.04 11.32 15.61
CA GLU A 196 29.74 10.76 16.94
C GLU A 196 30.03 9.25 16.99
N ALA A 197 31.26 8.87 16.62
CA ALA A 197 31.67 7.48 16.43
C ALA A 197 31.50 6.60 17.68
N SER A 198 31.52 7.20 18.88
CA SER A 198 31.34 6.49 20.16
C SER A 198 29.91 5.97 20.37
N LEU A 199 28.91 6.56 19.71
CA LEU A 199 27.50 6.16 19.80
C LEU A 199 27.16 4.99 18.89
N VAL A 200 27.86 4.85 17.76
CA VAL A 200 27.63 3.80 16.75
C VAL A 200 27.57 2.38 17.36
N PRO A 201 28.58 1.89 18.11
CA PRO A 201 28.52 0.57 18.72
C PRO A 201 27.36 0.40 19.71
N GLN A 202 27.02 1.45 20.46
CA GLN A 202 25.95 1.41 21.47
C GLN A 202 24.58 1.26 20.80
N LEU A 203 24.35 2.01 19.74
CA LEU A 203 23.12 1.99 18.94
C LEU A 203 22.97 0.67 18.19
N LEU A 204 24.03 0.14 17.57
CA LEU A 204 24.00 -1.18 16.94
C LEU A 204 23.79 -2.30 17.97
N GLY A 205 24.37 -2.18 19.16
CA GLY A 205 24.08 -3.09 20.28
C GLY A 205 22.62 -3.03 20.72
N ARG A 206 22.00 -1.85 20.75
CA ARG A 206 20.55 -1.72 20.98
C ARG A 206 19.73 -2.37 19.89
N ALA A 207 20.09 -2.18 18.62
CA ALA A 207 19.37 -2.79 17.50
C ALA A 207 19.34 -4.32 17.60
N ARG A 208 20.46 -4.95 17.98
CA ARG A 208 20.51 -6.39 18.26
C ARG A 208 19.61 -6.81 19.42
N ARG A 209 19.59 -6.06 20.51
CA ARG A 209 18.68 -6.36 21.64
C ARG A 209 17.21 -6.26 21.22
N ALA A 210 16.86 -5.29 20.38
CA ALA A 210 15.53 -5.15 19.83
C ALA A 210 15.16 -6.34 18.92
N GLN A 211 16.07 -6.71 18.00
CA GLN A 211 15.93 -7.88 17.14
C GLN A 211 15.75 -9.19 17.94
N ALA A 212 16.45 -9.37 19.05
CA ALA A 212 16.32 -10.55 19.91
C ALA A 212 14.92 -10.72 20.51
N LEU A 213 14.11 -9.67 20.54
CA LEU A 213 12.71 -9.71 20.98
C LEU A 213 11.73 -10.07 19.85
N CYS A 214 12.18 -10.11 18.60
CA CYS A 214 11.36 -10.52 17.47
C CYS A 214 11.29 -12.06 17.39
N ILE A 215 10.12 -12.63 17.74
CA ILE A 215 9.86 -14.08 17.91
C ILE A 215 10.18 -14.95 16.67
N GLU A 216 10.25 -14.37 15.47
CA GLU A 216 10.45 -15.12 14.21
C GLU A 216 11.92 -15.36 13.84
N PHE A 217 12.90 -14.76 14.53
CA PHE A 217 14.31 -14.85 14.18
C PHE A 217 15.09 -15.71 15.18
N SER A 218 15.48 -16.91 14.75
CA SER A 218 16.53 -17.71 15.41
C SER A 218 17.30 -18.53 14.37
N PRO A 219 18.65 -18.55 14.36
CA PRO A 219 19.58 -17.99 15.34
C PRO A 219 19.73 -16.46 15.25
N GLN A 220 20.55 -15.88 16.15
CA GLN A 220 20.80 -14.44 16.32
C GLN A 220 22.13 -14.05 15.68
N THR A 221 22.25 -14.19 14.36
CA THR A 221 23.45 -13.76 13.64
C THR A 221 23.34 -12.27 13.25
N PRO A 222 24.46 -11.57 13.02
CA PRO A 222 24.42 -10.22 12.44
C PRO A 222 23.63 -10.12 11.13
N ARG A 223 23.57 -11.21 10.35
CA ARG A 223 22.78 -11.31 9.12
C ARG A 223 21.27 -11.22 9.39
N ASP A 224 20.80 -11.71 10.52
CA ASP A 224 19.37 -11.72 10.83
C ASP A 224 18.86 -10.30 11.17
N LEU A 225 19.70 -9.47 11.80
CA LEU A 225 19.41 -8.04 11.96
C LEU A 225 19.31 -7.35 10.60
N TYR A 226 20.21 -7.68 9.68
CA TYR A 226 20.19 -7.15 8.33
C TYR A 226 18.87 -7.48 7.62
N LEU A 227 18.47 -8.75 7.63
CA LEU A 227 17.23 -9.22 7.01
C LEU A 227 16.00 -8.54 7.62
N LEU A 228 15.97 -8.37 8.95
CA LEU A 228 14.90 -7.66 9.65
C LEU A 228 14.81 -6.22 9.15
N VAL A 229 15.89 -5.46 9.24
CA VAL A 229 15.91 -4.03 8.89
C VAL A 229 15.62 -3.81 7.41
N ALA A 230 16.19 -4.62 6.52
CA ALA A 230 15.94 -4.54 5.08
C ALA A 230 14.45 -4.82 4.76
N ASN A 231 13.86 -5.83 5.38
CA ASN A 231 12.44 -6.15 5.21
C ASN A 231 11.53 -5.03 5.71
N GLU A 232 11.79 -4.47 6.89
CA GLU A 232 10.99 -3.39 7.46
C GLU A 232 11.08 -2.11 6.63
N LEU A 233 12.28 -1.72 6.20
CA LEU A 233 12.46 -0.56 5.34
C LEU A 233 11.74 -0.74 4.00
N ALA A 234 11.83 -1.92 3.40
CA ALA A 234 11.11 -2.23 2.16
C ALA A 234 9.58 -2.21 2.37
N LEU A 235 9.08 -2.78 3.48
CA LEU A 235 7.67 -2.81 3.82
C LEU A 235 7.11 -1.40 4.07
N GLN A 236 7.80 -0.57 4.87
CA GLN A 236 7.43 0.81 5.13
C GLN A 236 7.35 1.61 3.82
N ASN A 237 8.40 1.56 2.99
CA ASN A 237 8.43 2.28 1.72
C ASN A 237 7.36 1.79 0.74
N ARG A 238 7.12 0.47 0.67
CA ARG A 238 6.04 -0.13 -0.15
C ARG A 238 4.68 0.40 0.27
N GLY A 239 4.41 0.48 1.58
CA GLY A 239 3.17 1.05 2.09
C GLY A 239 3.03 2.53 1.74
N GLN A 240 4.07 3.32 1.99
CA GLN A 240 4.10 4.76 1.66
C GLN A 240 3.87 5.03 0.17
N VAL A 241 4.41 4.19 -0.71
CA VAL A 241 4.14 4.31 -2.15
C VAL A 241 2.67 4.15 -2.48
N ALA A 242 1.98 3.16 -1.90
CA ALA A 242 0.56 2.95 -2.14
C ALA A 242 -0.26 4.17 -1.69
N PHE A 243 0.03 4.72 -0.51
CA PHE A 243 -0.59 5.95 -0.04
C PHE A 243 -0.32 7.14 -0.95
N ARG A 244 0.95 7.41 -1.27
CA ARG A 244 1.34 8.55 -2.13
C ARG A 244 0.71 8.46 -3.51
N ALA A 245 0.66 7.27 -4.10
CA ALA A 245 0.02 7.05 -5.40
C ALA A 245 -1.47 7.38 -5.34
N ASN A 246 -2.18 6.87 -4.33
CA ASN A 246 -3.59 7.18 -4.08
C ASN A 246 -3.83 8.68 -3.84
N GLN A 247 -2.92 9.37 -3.17
CA GLN A 247 -2.98 10.82 -2.93
C GLN A 247 -2.63 11.67 -4.17
N GLY A 248 -2.38 11.05 -5.32
CA GLY A 248 -2.12 11.76 -6.57
C GLY A 248 -0.66 12.16 -6.80
N ALA A 249 0.30 11.57 -6.08
CA ALA A 249 1.71 11.87 -6.32
C ALA A 249 2.13 11.59 -7.78
N PRO A 250 3.06 12.35 -8.37
CA PRO A 250 3.52 12.12 -9.73
C PRO A 250 4.12 10.70 -9.91
N ILE A 251 3.79 10.02 -11.02
CA ILE A 251 4.23 8.65 -11.28
C ILE A 251 5.76 8.52 -11.25
N ALA A 252 6.49 9.53 -11.73
CA ALA A 252 7.95 9.58 -11.66
C ALA A 252 8.48 9.49 -10.21
N LYS A 253 7.84 10.16 -9.24
CA LYS A 253 8.24 10.10 -7.83
C LYS A 253 7.94 8.73 -7.20
N ILE A 254 6.85 8.11 -7.63
CA ILE A 254 6.52 6.73 -7.24
C ILE A 254 7.57 5.75 -7.77
N LEU A 255 7.95 5.88 -9.05
CA LEU A 255 9.00 5.08 -9.67
C LEU A 255 10.35 5.22 -8.93
N ASP A 256 10.73 6.45 -8.56
CA ASP A 256 11.98 6.68 -7.82
C ASP A 256 11.99 5.94 -6.47
N THR A 257 10.85 5.90 -5.77
CA THR A 257 10.74 5.16 -4.51
C THR A 257 10.88 3.65 -4.73
N TRP A 258 10.27 3.09 -5.78
CA TRP A 258 10.46 1.69 -6.13
C TRP A 258 11.91 1.35 -6.52
N LYS A 259 12.60 2.26 -7.22
CA LYS A 259 14.04 2.11 -7.50
C LYS A 259 14.85 2.10 -6.21
N THR A 260 14.48 2.90 -5.21
CA THR A 260 15.12 2.86 -3.90
C THR A 260 14.87 1.53 -3.20
N ILE A 261 13.64 1.03 -3.18
CA ILE A 261 13.31 -0.29 -2.59
C ILE A 261 14.12 -1.39 -3.29
N ALA A 262 14.19 -1.40 -4.62
CA ALA A 262 14.92 -2.42 -5.38
C ALA A 262 16.44 -2.43 -5.11
N LYS A 263 17.01 -1.30 -4.64
CA LYS A 263 18.42 -1.21 -4.24
C LYS A 263 18.68 -1.71 -2.81
N ILE A 264 17.65 -1.87 -1.99
CA ILE A 264 17.80 -2.45 -0.66
C ILE A 264 18.20 -3.93 -0.83
N PRO A 265 19.30 -4.40 -0.24
CA PRO A 265 19.67 -5.80 -0.35
C PRO A 265 18.83 -6.68 0.57
N TYR A 266 18.68 -7.96 0.24
CA TYR A 266 18.19 -9.01 1.14
C TYR A 266 16.84 -8.73 1.83
N HIS A 267 15.80 -8.42 1.04
CA HIS A 267 14.42 -8.33 1.52
C HIS A 267 13.47 -9.18 0.66
N ASN A 268 12.34 -9.58 1.24
CA ASN A 268 11.34 -10.48 0.65
C ASN A 268 10.56 -9.85 -0.52
N TYR A 269 10.68 -8.54 -0.70
CA TYR A 269 9.96 -7.78 -1.73
C TYR A 269 10.81 -7.46 -2.97
N HIS A 270 12.02 -8.03 -3.11
CA HIS A 270 12.96 -7.63 -4.16
C HIS A 270 12.37 -7.83 -5.57
N GLN A 271 11.83 -9.01 -5.86
CA GLN A 271 11.19 -9.31 -7.14
C GLN A 271 9.96 -8.43 -7.41
N GLU A 272 9.19 -8.10 -6.37
CA GLU A 272 8.10 -7.14 -6.49
C GLU A 272 8.65 -5.76 -6.86
N ALA A 273 9.67 -5.26 -6.16
CA ALA A 273 10.23 -3.95 -6.42
C ALA A 273 10.78 -3.82 -7.84
N GLU A 274 11.54 -4.81 -8.33
CA GLU A 274 12.03 -4.82 -9.71
C GLU A 274 10.90 -4.83 -10.74
N ARG A 275 9.85 -5.62 -10.50
CA ARG A 275 8.66 -5.63 -11.35
C ARG A 275 7.98 -4.27 -11.36
N MET A 276 7.77 -3.67 -10.20
CA MET A 276 7.12 -2.37 -10.06
C MET A 276 7.92 -1.24 -10.72
N VAL A 277 9.26 -1.30 -10.69
CA VAL A 277 10.11 -0.37 -11.46
C VAL A 277 9.81 -0.45 -12.96
N ARG A 278 9.66 -1.66 -13.51
CA ARG A 278 9.30 -1.85 -14.93
C ARG A 278 7.88 -1.38 -15.23
N ASP A 279 6.92 -1.79 -14.42
CA ASP A 279 5.50 -1.46 -14.61
C ASP A 279 5.28 0.06 -14.61
N TYR A 280 5.89 0.80 -13.67
CA TYR A 280 5.79 2.25 -13.63
C TYR A 280 6.55 2.95 -14.76
N ALA A 281 7.66 2.39 -15.24
CA ALA A 281 8.33 2.93 -16.42
C ALA A 281 7.45 2.82 -17.67
N THR A 282 6.71 1.71 -17.83
CA THR A 282 5.71 1.53 -18.88
C THR A 282 4.60 2.57 -18.76
N LEU A 283 4.04 2.78 -17.56
CA LEU A 283 2.99 3.79 -17.34
C LEU A 283 3.44 5.22 -17.73
N ILE A 284 4.69 5.59 -17.41
CA ILE A 284 5.26 6.89 -17.82
C ILE A 284 5.40 6.97 -19.35
N ALA A 285 5.79 5.88 -20.02
CA ALA A 285 5.89 5.84 -21.47
C ALA A 285 4.50 5.99 -22.12
N GLU A 286 3.49 5.29 -21.60
CA GLU A 286 2.09 5.41 -22.03
C GLU A 286 1.56 6.83 -21.82
N GLU A 287 1.83 7.44 -20.66
CA GLU A 287 1.45 8.84 -20.37
C GLU A 287 2.07 9.82 -21.37
N ARG A 288 3.33 9.64 -21.76
CA ARG A 288 4.01 10.50 -22.74
C ARG A 288 3.49 10.30 -24.17
N ALA A 289 3.08 9.09 -24.51
CA ALA A 289 2.55 8.76 -25.82
C ALA A 289 1.08 9.19 -25.99
N TRP A 290 0.37 9.40 -24.87
CA TRP A 290 -1.04 9.74 -24.90
C TRP A 290 -1.28 11.18 -25.31
N ILE A 291 -2.18 11.36 -26.27
CA ILE A 291 -2.66 12.66 -26.72
C ILE A 291 -4.09 12.79 -26.22
N GLU A 292 -4.31 13.65 -25.23
CA GLU A 292 -5.64 13.87 -24.67
C GLU A 292 -6.57 14.46 -25.75
N PRO A 293 -7.66 13.76 -26.11
CA PRO A 293 -8.60 14.29 -27.09
C PRO A 293 -9.31 15.54 -26.54
N ASP A 294 -9.49 16.55 -27.39
CA ASP A 294 -10.25 17.73 -26.99
C ASP A 294 -11.75 17.41 -26.77
N GLN A 295 -12.46 18.31 -26.10
CA GLN A 295 -13.88 18.11 -25.75
C GLN A 295 -14.77 17.88 -26.98
N LYS A 296 -14.42 18.50 -28.12
CA LYS A 296 -15.13 18.35 -29.39
C LYS A 296 -14.95 16.94 -29.96
N THR A 297 -13.73 16.42 -29.92
CA THR A 297 -13.36 15.07 -30.34
C THR A 297 -14.04 14.05 -29.43
N LEU A 298 -13.93 14.22 -28.11
CA LEU A 298 -14.61 13.37 -27.11
C LEU A 298 -16.12 13.29 -27.32
N SER A 299 -16.77 14.39 -27.72
CA SER A 299 -18.22 14.40 -27.97
C SER A 299 -18.65 13.65 -29.23
N ARG A 300 -17.70 13.42 -30.16
CA ARG A 300 -17.93 12.75 -31.44
C ARG A 300 -17.46 11.29 -31.45
N MET A 301 -16.70 10.89 -30.44
CA MET A 301 -16.25 9.52 -30.25
C MET A 301 -17.45 8.58 -30.08
N SER A 302 -17.36 7.42 -30.73
CA SER A 302 -18.21 6.27 -30.49
C SER A 302 -18.15 5.82 -29.02
N ALA A 303 -19.12 5.02 -28.59
CA ALA A 303 -19.10 4.47 -27.23
C ALA A 303 -17.85 3.62 -26.96
N GLU A 304 -17.32 2.92 -27.97
CA GLU A 304 -16.09 2.14 -27.87
C GLU A 304 -14.86 3.03 -27.69
N GLU A 305 -14.72 4.08 -28.50
CA GLU A 305 -13.62 5.05 -28.36
C GLU A 305 -13.67 5.77 -27.00
N ARG A 306 -14.88 6.09 -26.51
CA ARG A 306 -15.06 6.64 -25.16
C ARG A 306 -14.71 5.63 -24.07
N ALA A 307 -14.99 4.34 -24.26
CA ALA A 307 -14.58 3.30 -23.32
C ALA A 307 -13.04 3.19 -23.27
N ALA A 308 -12.37 3.21 -24.42
CA ALA A 308 -10.91 3.21 -24.49
C ALA A 308 -10.30 4.45 -23.80
N HIS A 309 -10.89 5.64 -24.01
CA HIS A 309 -10.52 6.88 -23.32
C HIS A 309 -10.62 6.74 -21.79
N TRP A 310 -11.76 6.28 -21.27
CA TRP A 310 -11.92 6.16 -19.82
C TRP A 310 -11.13 5.01 -19.21
N LEU A 311 -10.84 3.95 -19.96
CA LEU A 311 -9.89 2.92 -19.54
C LEU A 311 -8.49 3.48 -19.39
N PHE A 312 -8.04 4.31 -20.33
CA PHE A 312 -6.75 4.99 -20.18
C PHE A 312 -6.68 5.79 -18.87
N HIS A 313 -7.73 6.53 -18.54
CA HIS A 313 -7.82 7.31 -17.30
C HIS A 313 -8.08 6.48 -16.03
N LEU A 314 -8.36 5.17 -16.15
CA LEU A 314 -8.59 4.31 -15.00
C LEU A 314 -7.36 4.19 -14.08
N ARG A 315 -6.14 4.38 -14.60
CA ARG A 315 -4.92 4.49 -13.78
C ARG A 315 -4.99 5.61 -12.76
N ASP A 316 -5.71 6.68 -13.08
CA ASP A 316 -5.82 7.87 -12.24
C ASP A 316 -7.05 7.81 -11.31
N ALA A 317 -7.85 6.74 -11.37
CA ALA A 317 -8.89 6.49 -10.39
C ALA A 317 -8.27 6.29 -9.00
N ASP A 318 -8.74 7.06 -8.02
CA ASP A 318 -8.15 7.20 -6.69
C ASP A 318 -9.09 6.73 -5.56
N ALA A 319 -10.02 5.82 -5.89
CA ALA A 319 -10.91 5.23 -4.89
C ALA A 319 -10.09 4.58 -3.76
N ALA A 320 -10.44 4.85 -2.51
CA ALA A 320 -9.76 4.27 -1.37
C ALA A 320 -10.77 3.59 -0.46
N HIS A 321 -10.44 2.40 0.00
CA HIS A 321 -11.11 1.84 1.16
C HIS A 321 -10.47 2.42 2.42
N TYR A 322 -11.19 3.16 3.25
CA TYR A 322 -10.71 3.44 4.61
C TYR A 322 -11.80 3.09 5.63
N LYS A 323 -11.50 2.12 6.49
CA LYS A 323 -12.25 1.91 7.73
C LYS A 323 -11.48 2.61 8.84
N GLY A 324 -12.12 3.58 9.48
CA GLY A 324 -11.63 4.13 10.74
C GLY A 324 -11.44 3.02 11.79
N PRO A 325 -10.60 3.25 12.82
CA PRO A 325 -10.37 2.28 13.87
C PRO A 325 -11.69 1.88 14.56
N GLY A 326 -11.92 0.57 14.72
CA GLY A 326 -13.06 0.03 15.49
C GLY A 326 -14.09 -0.79 14.69
N ILE A 327 -14.13 -0.66 13.35
CA ILE A 327 -15.04 -1.46 12.50
C ILE A 327 -14.32 -2.73 12.04
N ARG A 328 -14.53 -3.85 12.75
CA ARG A 328 -14.04 -5.16 12.31
C ARG A 328 -14.78 -5.60 11.04
N GLY A 329 -14.09 -5.60 9.91
CA GLY A 329 -14.51 -6.30 8.70
C GLY A 329 -13.59 -6.01 7.53
N SER A 330 -13.36 -7.00 6.67
CA SER A 330 -12.59 -6.83 5.43
C SER A 330 -13.24 -5.77 4.53
N GLY A 331 -12.52 -4.71 4.23
CA GLY A 331 -13.01 -3.62 3.43
C GLY A 331 -12.62 -3.73 1.97
N TRP A 332 -13.61 -3.73 1.08
CA TRP A 332 -13.39 -3.74 -0.35
C TRP A 332 -13.29 -2.29 -0.85
N CYS A 333 -12.24 -1.98 -1.63
CA CYS A 333 -12.17 -0.77 -2.42
C CYS A 333 -13.15 -0.89 -3.59
N SER A 334 -14.13 0.00 -3.66
CA SER A 334 -15.12 0.07 -4.74
C SER A 334 -14.80 1.25 -5.66
N VAL A 335 -14.50 0.97 -6.93
CA VAL A 335 -14.24 2.03 -7.93
C VAL A 335 -15.51 2.74 -8.40
N LEU A 336 -16.67 2.16 -8.09
CA LEU A 336 -18.00 2.65 -8.50
C LEU A 336 -18.79 3.33 -7.39
N SER A 337 -18.28 3.35 -6.15
CA SER A 337 -19.00 4.03 -5.09
C SER A 337 -18.89 5.55 -5.23
N ASP A 338 -20.02 6.21 -5.48
CA ASP A 338 -20.18 7.62 -5.15
C ASP A 338 -20.30 7.84 -3.64
N LEU A 339 -20.81 6.81 -2.94
CA LEU A 339 -21.11 6.76 -1.51
C LEU A 339 -19.89 6.73 -0.59
N TYR A 340 -18.73 6.40 -1.12
CA TYR A 340 -17.47 6.60 -0.42
C TYR A 340 -16.65 7.58 -1.23
N TRP A 341 -17.10 8.86 -1.18
CA TRP A 341 -16.11 9.87 -0.89
C TRP A 341 -15.39 9.36 0.36
N SER A 342 -14.20 8.83 0.16
CA SER A 342 -13.05 9.58 0.62
C SER A 342 -13.46 11.03 0.84
N ALA A 343 -14.03 11.37 2.02
CA ALA A 343 -13.40 12.50 2.68
C ALA A 343 -11.93 12.15 2.50
N PRO A 344 -11.17 12.85 1.63
CA PRO A 344 -9.78 12.58 1.59
C PRO A 344 -9.46 12.72 3.07
N LEU A 345 -9.04 11.62 3.72
CA LEU A 345 -8.14 11.81 4.83
C LEU A 345 -7.12 12.69 4.18
N PRO A 346 -7.11 13.98 4.55
CA PRO A 346 -6.51 15.01 3.75
C PRO A 346 -5.13 14.46 3.50
N ALA A 347 -4.81 14.20 2.22
CA ALA A 347 -3.44 13.92 1.88
C ALA A 347 -2.64 15.01 2.60
N PRO A 348 -1.52 14.72 3.26
CA PRO A 348 -0.66 15.77 3.74
C PRO A 348 -0.36 16.70 2.55
N GLY A 349 -1.12 17.80 2.41
CA GLY A 349 -1.08 18.72 1.27
C GLY A 349 -2.40 19.04 0.57
N ARG A 350 -3.53 18.37 0.84
CA ARG A 350 -4.83 18.75 0.25
C ARG A 350 -5.90 18.89 1.30
N ASP A 351 -6.35 20.12 1.45
CA ASP A 351 -7.24 20.53 2.48
C ASP A 351 -8.55 21.07 1.91
N ARG A 352 -9.66 20.63 2.51
CA ARG A 352 -11.02 20.87 1.99
C ARG A 352 -11.43 22.35 2.04
N GLU A 353 -10.80 23.15 2.89
CA GLU A 353 -11.02 24.62 2.96
C GLU A 353 -9.85 25.44 2.35
N GLY A 354 -8.90 24.77 1.69
CA GLY A 354 -7.84 25.37 0.86
C GLY A 354 -8.02 25.04 -0.63
N MET A 355 -8.84 24.02 -0.94
CA MET A 355 -9.60 24.04 -2.17
C MET A 355 -10.52 25.26 -2.13
N THR A 356 -10.34 26.18 -3.08
CA THR A 356 -11.36 27.18 -3.33
C THR A 356 -12.70 26.45 -3.56
N ALA A 357 -13.82 27.14 -3.33
CA ALA A 357 -15.11 26.59 -3.72
C ALA A 357 -15.10 26.09 -5.18
N GLU A 358 -14.25 26.65 -6.04
CA GLU A 358 -13.99 26.15 -7.39
C GLU A 358 -13.22 24.82 -7.44
N ALA A 359 -12.20 24.59 -6.62
CA ALA A 359 -11.45 23.32 -6.61
C ALA A 359 -12.29 22.17 -6.01
N GLN A 360 -13.14 22.47 -5.03
CA GLN A 360 -14.08 21.50 -4.49
C GLN A 360 -15.25 21.25 -5.45
N GLN A 361 -15.76 22.30 -6.11
CA GLN A 361 -16.64 22.11 -7.26
C GLN A 361 -15.96 21.33 -8.38
N SER A 362 -14.69 21.58 -8.67
CA SER A 362 -13.91 20.92 -9.72
C SER A 362 -13.75 19.44 -9.43
N ALA A 363 -13.41 19.06 -8.20
CA ALA A 363 -13.34 17.66 -7.76
C ALA A 363 -14.69 16.95 -7.85
N THR A 364 -15.80 17.63 -7.51
CA THR A 364 -17.16 17.08 -7.71
C THR A 364 -17.64 17.09 -9.16
N LYS A 365 -17.06 17.93 -10.01
CA LYS A 365 -17.33 18.03 -11.46
C LYS A 365 -16.43 17.08 -12.26
N GLN A 366 -15.33 16.60 -11.69
CA GLN A 366 -14.40 15.71 -12.36
C GLN A 366 -15.08 14.36 -12.58
N LYS A 367 -15.21 14.01 -13.84
CA LYS A 367 -15.78 12.73 -14.25
C LYS A 367 -14.89 11.61 -13.76
N LYS A 368 -15.46 10.70 -12.95
CA LYS A 368 -14.75 9.52 -12.47
C LYS A 368 -14.71 8.46 -13.59
N PRO A 369 -13.52 7.96 -13.99
CA PRO A 369 -13.41 7.04 -15.13
C PRO A 369 -14.28 5.79 -15.01
N ALA A 370 -14.31 5.15 -13.84
CA ALA A 370 -15.14 3.97 -13.59
C ALA A 370 -16.65 4.25 -13.71
N ILE A 371 -17.11 5.42 -13.26
CA ILE A 371 -18.52 5.84 -13.38
C ILE A 371 -18.86 6.12 -14.86
N GLU A 372 -17.97 6.76 -15.61
CA GLU A 372 -18.20 7.00 -17.04
C GLU A 372 -18.20 5.70 -17.84
N LEU A 373 -17.31 4.75 -17.53
CA LEU A 373 -17.34 3.40 -18.09
C LEU A 373 -18.66 2.68 -17.77
N HIS A 374 -19.14 2.78 -16.52
CA HIS A 374 -20.42 2.22 -16.10
C HIS A 374 -21.60 2.83 -16.88
N LYS A 375 -21.60 4.16 -17.10
CA LYS A 375 -22.64 4.85 -17.88
C LYS A 375 -22.70 4.41 -19.34
N LEU A 376 -21.58 3.98 -19.93
CA LEU A 376 -21.58 3.40 -21.28
C LEU A 376 -22.27 2.03 -21.34
N GLY A 377 -22.46 1.37 -20.19
CA GLY A 377 -23.19 0.11 -20.07
C GLY A 377 -22.59 -0.99 -20.94
N MET A 378 -23.45 -1.72 -21.66
CA MET A 378 -23.04 -2.86 -22.48
C MET A 378 -22.00 -2.52 -23.56
N ALA A 379 -21.93 -1.26 -24.01
CA ALA A 379 -20.94 -0.83 -25.00
C ALA A 379 -19.50 -0.84 -24.45
N ALA A 380 -19.31 -0.75 -23.13
CA ALA A 380 -17.98 -0.82 -22.51
C ALA A 380 -17.48 -2.27 -22.32
N ILE A 381 -18.36 -3.27 -22.38
CA ILE A 381 -18.05 -4.66 -22.00
C ILE A 381 -16.88 -5.26 -22.80
N PRO A 382 -16.81 -5.15 -24.15
CA PRO A 382 -15.67 -5.70 -24.89
C PRO A 382 -14.32 -5.15 -24.42
N GLN A 383 -14.27 -3.85 -24.17
CA GLN A 383 -13.08 -3.16 -23.72
C GLN A 383 -12.71 -3.52 -22.28
N LEU A 384 -13.70 -3.69 -21.38
CA LEU A 384 -13.48 -4.17 -20.01
C LEU A 384 -12.93 -5.60 -20.01
N ILE A 385 -13.50 -6.50 -20.82
CA ILE A 385 -13.04 -7.89 -20.95
C ILE A 385 -11.58 -7.94 -21.40
N ALA A 386 -11.20 -7.12 -22.39
CA ALA A 386 -9.84 -7.07 -22.90
C ALA A 386 -8.80 -6.76 -21.80
N HIS A 387 -9.22 -6.08 -20.73
CA HIS A 387 -8.36 -5.61 -19.64
C HIS A 387 -8.57 -6.35 -18.31
N LEU A 388 -9.39 -7.42 -18.24
CA LEU A 388 -9.66 -8.15 -16.99
C LEU A 388 -8.43 -8.86 -16.40
N ASP A 389 -7.42 -9.12 -17.22
CA ASP A 389 -6.14 -9.74 -16.84
C ASP A 389 -4.98 -8.72 -16.80
N ASP A 390 -5.28 -7.42 -16.91
CA ASP A 390 -4.27 -6.38 -17.02
C ASP A 390 -3.59 -6.08 -15.67
N PRO A 391 -2.26 -6.29 -15.55
CA PRO A 391 -1.51 -6.08 -14.31
C PRO A 391 -1.11 -4.62 -14.06
N ARG A 392 -1.40 -3.68 -14.98
CA ARG A 392 -1.08 -2.26 -14.81
C ARG A 392 -1.75 -1.70 -13.57
N LEU A 393 -1.06 -0.76 -12.92
CA LEU A 393 -1.50 -0.18 -11.65
C LEU A 393 -2.51 0.93 -11.84
N THR A 394 -3.39 1.05 -10.86
CA THR A 394 -4.22 2.24 -10.65
C THR A 394 -3.78 2.97 -9.38
N ARG A 395 -4.42 4.12 -9.08
CA ARG A 395 -4.28 4.81 -7.80
C ARG A 395 -5.30 4.32 -6.76
N CYS A 396 -6.13 3.34 -7.07
CA CYS A 396 -7.15 2.83 -6.15
C CYS A 396 -6.49 2.02 -5.01
N LEU A 397 -6.82 2.36 -3.76
CA LEU A 397 -6.16 1.84 -2.56
C LEU A 397 -7.03 0.80 -1.83
N GLY A 398 -6.55 -0.45 -1.81
CA GLY A 398 -7.11 -1.54 -1.01
C GLY A 398 -6.37 -1.73 0.32
N TYR A 399 -7.09 -2.23 1.34
CA TYR A 399 -6.55 -2.52 2.67
C TYR A 399 -6.93 -3.93 3.10
N TYR A 400 -6.11 -4.90 2.71
CA TYR A 400 -6.22 -6.28 3.15
C TYR A 400 -4.81 -6.79 3.39
N GLN A 401 -4.48 -6.98 4.68
CA GLN A 401 -3.12 -7.30 5.16
C GLN A 401 -2.09 -6.19 4.85
N GLY A 402 -2.55 -4.94 4.75
CA GLY A 402 -1.74 -3.77 4.44
C GLY A 402 -2.27 -3.00 3.23
N PRO A 403 -1.78 -1.78 2.99
CA PRO A 403 -2.12 -0.97 1.83
C PRO A 403 -1.55 -1.60 0.54
N TYR A 404 -2.35 -1.62 -0.52
CA TYR A 404 -1.91 -1.99 -1.87
C TYR A 404 -2.76 -1.27 -2.92
N LEU A 405 -2.19 -1.14 -4.12
CA LEU A 405 -2.89 -0.56 -5.25
C LEU A 405 -3.61 -1.65 -6.05
N LEU A 406 -4.86 -1.39 -6.42
CA LEU A 406 -5.61 -2.23 -7.36
C LEU A 406 -5.00 -2.12 -8.75
N ARG A 407 -5.13 -3.19 -9.52
CA ARG A 407 -4.73 -3.25 -10.93
C ARG A 407 -5.90 -2.92 -11.85
N TYR A 408 -5.61 -2.66 -13.12
CA TYR A 408 -6.62 -2.44 -14.15
C TYR A 408 -7.63 -3.58 -14.19
N GLY A 409 -7.17 -4.84 -14.16
CA GLY A 409 -8.06 -6.01 -14.13
C GLY A 409 -8.99 -6.04 -12.92
N ASP A 410 -8.52 -5.63 -11.74
CA ASP A 410 -9.34 -5.56 -10.53
C ASP A 410 -10.44 -4.49 -10.65
N CYS A 411 -10.11 -3.33 -11.23
CA CYS A 411 -11.07 -2.27 -11.48
C CYS A 411 -12.06 -2.65 -12.59
N CYS A 412 -11.59 -3.26 -13.68
CA CYS A 412 -12.42 -3.72 -14.78
C CYS A 412 -13.40 -4.81 -14.34
N GLN A 413 -12.98 -5.72 -13.44
CA GLN A 413 -13.85 -6.73 -12.85
C GLN A 413 -15.04 -6.08 -12.12
N GLN A 414 -14.79 -5.10 -11.26
CA GLN A 414 -15.88 -4.40 -10.55
C GLN A 414 -16.84 -3.69 -11.50
N ILE A 415 -16.31 -3.03 -12.52
CA ILE A 415 -17.12 -2.30 -13.52
C ILE A 415 -17.95 -3.29 -14.34
N PHE A 416 -17.34 -4.38 -14.80
CA PHE A 416 -18.01 -5.45 -15.53
C PHE A 416 -19.17 -6.03 -14.70
N GLU A 417 -18.91 -6.41 -13.44
CA GLU A 417 -19.93 -7.01 -12.57
C GLU A 417 -21.08 -6.04 -12.30
N SER A 418 -20.79 -4.75 -12.13
CA SER A 418 -21.84 -3.74 -11.95
C SER A 418 -22.65 -3.51 -13.22
N ILE A 419 -22.04 -3.52 -14.41
CA ILE A 419 -22.78 -3.35 -15.67
C ILE A 419 -23.65 -4.58 -15.96
N THR A 420 -23.18 -5.78 -15.64
CA THR A 420 -23.81 -7.05 -16.07
C THR A 420 -24.66 -7.73 -14.98
N GLY A 421 -24.40 -7.43 -13.71
CA GLY A 421 -24.95 -8.15 -12.56
C GLY A 421 -24.35 -9.55 -12.37
N TYR A 422 -23.29 -9.91 -13.11
CA TYR A 422 -22.67 -11.24 -13.08
C TYR A 422 -21.56 -11.31 -12.01
N TYR A 423 -21.95 -11.30 -10.73
CA TYR A 423 -21.04 -11.21 -9.58
C TYR A 423 -20.22 -12.49 -9.30
N THR A 424 -20.50 -13.61 -9.98
CA THR A 424 -19.67 -14.82 -9.91
C THR A 424 -18.48 -14.83 -10.87
N LEU A 425 -18.22 -13.71 -11.56
CA LEU A 425 -17.05 -13.57 -12.43
C LEU A 425 -15.77 -13.93 -11.68
N TYR A 426 -15.62 -13.40 -10.47
CA TYR A 426 -14.58 -13.78 -9.52
C TYR A 426 -15.23 -14.40 -8.27
N PRO A 427 -15.36 -15.74 -8.20
CA PRO A 427 -16.05 -16.41 -7.11
C PRO A 427 -15.23 -16.25 -5.83
N LYS A 428 -15.76 -15.46 -4.90
CA LYS A 428 -15.12 -15.22 -3.62
C LYS A 428 -15.25 -16.48 -2.78
N GLU A 429 -14.13 -17.13 -2.47
CA GLU A 429 -14.13 -18.15 -1.42
C GLU A 429 -14.60 -17.51 -0.11
N ALA A 430 -15.51 -18.19 0.60
CA ALA A 430 -16.13 -17.67 1.82
C ALA A 430 -15.06 -17.13 2.79
N GLY A 431 -15.11 -15.82 3.07
CA GLY A 431 -14.24 -15.16 4.03
C GLY A 431 -12.97 -14.50 3.47
N ARG A 432 -12.72 -14.49 2.15
CA ARG A 432 -11.55 -13.81 1.57
C ARG A 432 -11.93 -12.52 0.84
N SER A 433 -11.34 -11.40 1.26
CA SER A 433 -11.27 -10.19 0.44
C SER A 433 -10.04 -10.26 -0.47
N GLY A 434 -10.19 -10.95 -1.58
CA GLY A 434 -9.20 -11.02 -2.66
C GLY A 434 -9.60 -10.14 -3.84
N TYR A 435 -8.65 -9.97 -4.76
CA TYR A 435 -8.91 -9.39 -6.07
C TYR A 435 -8.33 -10.31 -7.14
N PRO A 436 -8.93 -10.38 -8.34
CA PRO A 436 -8.51 -11.34 -9.36
C PRO A 436 -7.02 -11.29 -9.67
N ILE A 437 -6.43 -10.10 -9.86
CA ILE A 437 -5.03 -10.00 -10.25
C ILE A 437 -4.11 -10.35 -9.09
N LYS A 438 -4.46 -9.89 -7.87
CA LYS A 438 -3.71 -10.21 -6.64
C LYS A 438 -3.66 -11.72 -6.39
N ASP A 439 -4.75 -12.43 -6.69
CA ASP A 439 -4.90 -13.86 -6.43
C ASP A 439 -4.46 -14.72 -7.63
N GLY A 440 -3.92 -14.12 -8.70
CA GLY A 440 -3.49 -14.84 -9.91
C GLY A 440 -4.64 -15.42 -10.74
N LYS A 441 -5.84 -14.86 -10.59
CA LYS A 441 -7.10 -15.27 -11.22
C LYS A 441 -7.57 -14.38 -12.38
N GLY A 442 -6.79 -13.37 -12.77
CA GLY A 442 -7.14 -12.44 -13.86
C GLY A 442 -7.51 -13.15 -15.18
N ALA A 443 -6.66 -14.07 -15.65
CA ALA A 443 -6.90 -14.83 -16.89
C ALA A 443 -8.15 -15.72 -16.80
N GLU A 444 -8.42 -16.31 -15.64
CA GLU A 444 -9.63 -17.11 -15.41
C GLU A 444 -10.88 -16.24 -15.47
N CYS A 445 -10.85 -15.06 -14.84
CA CYS A 445 -11.94 -14.09 -14.90
C CYS A 445 -12.19 -13.63 -16.35
N LYS A 446 -11.12 -13.29 -17.09
CA LYS A 446 -11.24 -12.92 -18.50
C LYS A 446 -11.92 -14.00 -19.34
N ALA A 447 -11.49 -15.25 -19.23
CA ALA A 447 -12.08 -16.36 -19.97
C ALA A 447 -13.58 -16.59 -19.61
N ARG A 448 -13.95 -16.39 -18.34
CA ARG A 448 -15.37 -16.44 -17.90
C ARG A 448 -16.18 -15.31 -18.51
N ALA A 449 -15.65 -14.09 -18.51
CA ALA A 449 -16.33 -12.93 -19.09
C ALA A 449 -16.47 -13.05 -20.62
N GLU A 450 -15.45 -13.56 -21.31
CA GLU A 450 -15.51 -13.85 -22.75
C GLU A 450 -16.61 -14.85 -23.08
N ARG A 451 -16.73 -15.93 -22.30
CA ARG A 451 -17.81 -16.92 -22.47
C ARG A 451 -19.18 -16.30 -22.21
N TRP A 452 -19.32 -15.56 -21.12
CA TRP A 452 -20.55 -14.83 -20.80
C TRP A 452 -20.94 -13.88 -21.94
N TRP A 453 -19.98 -13.18 -22.53
CA TRP A 453 -20.20 -12.24 -23.62
C TRP A 453 -20.63 -12.95 -24.92
N GLN A 454 -20.03 -14.09 -25.24
CA GLN A 454 -20.46 -14.92 -26.37
C GLN A 454 -21.90 -15.40 -26.19
N ASP A 455 -22.28 -15.83 -24.98
CA ASP A 455 -23.64 -16.23 -24.67
C ASP A 455 -24.61 -15.05 -24.76
N TYR A 456 -24.23 -13.88 -24.25
CA TYR A 456 -25.01 -12.65 -24.37
C TYR A 456 -25.26 -12.27 -25.83
N GLN A 457 -24.22 -12.33 -26.67
CA GLN A 457 -24.34 -12.04 -28.11
C GLN A 457 -25.25 -13.04 -28.84
N LYS A 458 -25.21 -14.32 -28.46
CA LYS A 458 -25.99 -15.39 -29.10
C LYS A 458 -27.46 -15.38 -28.66
N LYS A 459 -27.71 -15.22 -27.37
CA LYS A 459 -29.05 -15.38 -26.75
C LYS A 459 -29.79 -14.05 -26.59
N GLY A 460 -29.06 -12.94 -26.53
CA GLY A 460 -29.57 -11.64 -26.13
C GLY A 460 -29.79 -11.53 -24.62
N GLU A 461 -29.95 -10.29 -24.16
CA GLU A 461 -30.09 -9.97 -22.72
C GLU A 461 -31.27 -10.70 -22.07
N LYS A 462 -32.47 -10.64 -22.67
CA LYS A 462 -33.71 -11.21 -22.11
C LYS A 462 -33.55 -12.69 -21.75
N GLN A 463 -33.09 -13.50 -22.70
CA GLN A 463 -32.95 -14.95 -22.49
C GLN A 463 -31.84 -15.27 -21.47
N LEU A 464 -30.73 -14.53 -21.51
CA LEU A 464 -29.65 -14.72 -20.55
C LEU A 464 -30.08 -14.42 -19.11
N LEU A 465 -30.89 -13.37 -18.90
CA LEU A 465 -31.44 -13.01 -17.59
C LEU A 465 -32.43 -14.06 -17.07
N ILE A 466 -33.30 -14.61 -17.94
CA ILE A 466 -34.21 -15.72 -17.59
C ILE A 466 -33.40 -16.91 -17.09
N GLU A 467 -32.47 -17.40 -17.91
CA GLU A 467 -31.64 -18.56 -17.58
C GLU A 467 -30.81 -18.33 -16.30
N ALA A 468 -30.27 -17.12 -16.12
CA ALA A 468 -29.49 -16.80 -14.93
C ALA A 468 -30.35 -16.70 -13.65
N THR A 469 -31.59 -16.26 -13.78
CA THR A 469 -32.55 -16.24 -12.67
C THR A 469 -32.95 -17.67 -12.27
N GLU A 470 -33.25 -18.53 -13.25
CA GLU A 470 -33.65 -19.92 -13.01
C GLU A 470 -32.57 -20.79 -12.34
N ARG A 471 -31.30 -20.39 -12.38
CA ARG A 471 -30.21 -21.17 -11.75
C ARG A 471 -30.27 -21.17 -10.22
N GLY A 472 -30.90 -20.18 -9.60
CA GLY A 472 -30.99 -20.06 -8.14
C GLY A 472 -29.62 -19.94 -7.44
N ASP A 473 -28.61 -19.39 -8.11
CA ASP A 473 -27.26 -19.20 -7.57
C ASP A 473 -27.08 -17.80 -6.94
N SER A 474 -25.85 -17.47 -6.54
CA SER A 474 -25.56 -16.17 -5.90
C SER A 474 -25.79 -14.95 -6.80
N ASP A 475 -25.82 -15.12 -8.13
CA ASP A 475 -26.13 -14.04 -9.07
C ASP A 475 -27.64 -13.87 -9.27
N SER A 476 -28.43 -14.92 -9.07
CA SER A 476 -29.86 -14.97 -9.43
C SER A 476 -30.67 -13.83 -8.83
N VAL A 477 -30.32 -13.30 -7.64
CA VAL A 477 -31.03 -12.16 -7.03
C VAL A 477 -30.91 -10.88 -7.86
N GLU A 478 -29.70 -10.52 -8.29
CA GLU A 478 -29.51 -9.31 -9.10
C GLU A 478 -30.04 -9.52 -10.52
N GLN A 479 -29.87 -10.74 -11.07
CA GLN A 479 -30.40 -11.10 -12.38
C GLN A 479 -31.94 -11.03 -12.40
N ALA A 480 -32.60 -11.51 -11.35
CA ALA A 480 -34.05 -11.39 -11.14
C ALA A 480 -34.49 -9.93 -11.06
N ARG A 481 -33.77 -9.08 -10.31
CA ARG A 481 -34.07 -7.64 -10.21
C ARG A 481 -34.00 -6.98 -11.58
N ARG A 482 -32.96 -7.27 -12.36
CA ARG A 482 -32.79 -6.74 -13.73
C ARG A 482 -33.85 -7.25 -14.68
N LEU A 483 -34.17 -8.54 -14.60
CA LEU A 483 -35.23 -9.16 -15.40
C LEU A 483 -36.58 -8.51 -15.12
N ALA A 484 -36.95 -8.33 -13.85
CA ALA A 484 -38.19 -7.66 -13.45
C ALA A 484 -38.23 -6.19 -13.90
N ALA A 485 -37.11 -5.47 -13.83
CA ALA A 485 -37.04 -4.07 -14.23
C ALA A 485 -37.15 -3.86 -15.75
N LYS A 486 -36.52 -4.73 -16.56
CA LYS A 486 -36.45 -4.57 -18.02
C LYS A 486 -37.50 -5.37 -18.80
N TYR A 487 -37.89 -6.54 -18.28
CA TYR A 487 -38.78 -7.50 -18.93
C TYR A 487 -39.82 -8.06 -17.94
N PRO A 488 -40.67 -7.20 -17.35
CA PRO A 488 -41.61 -7.58 -16.30
C PRO A 488 -42.61 -8.68 -16.73
N ASP A 489 -42.90 -8.80 -18.03
CA ASP A 489 -43.80 -9.79 -18.63
C ASP A 489 -43.32 -11.24 -18.46
N VAL A 490 -42.01 -11.46 -18.37
CA VAL A 490 -41.40 -12.80 -18.27
C VAL A 490 -40.67 -13.03 -16.94
N ALA A 491 -40.70 -12.06 -16.02
CA ALA A 491 -39.89 -12.11 -14.83
C ALA A 491 -40.41 -13.10 -13.78
N LEU A 492 -41.74 -13.25 -13.64
CA LEU A 492 -42.31 -14.06 -12.57
C LEU A 492 -41.96 -15.56 -12.69
N PRO A 493 -42.12 -16.24 -13.85
CA PRO A 493 -41.83 -17.68 -13.95
C PRO A 493 -40.44 -18.12 -13.50
N PRO A 494 -39.33 -17.46 -13.90
CA PRO A 494 -38.00 -17.88 -13.47
C PRO A 494 -37.69 -17.51 -12.00
N ILE A 495 -38.39 -16.54 -11.40
CA ILE A 495 -38.18 -16.12 -10.00
C ILE A 495 -38.84 -17.09 -9.00
N VAL A 496 -39.97 -17.70 -9.38
CA VAL A 496 -40.74 -18.59 -8.49
C VAL A 496 -40.31 -20.05 -8.55
N LYS A 497 -39.41 -20.37 -9.49
CA LYS A 497 -38.83 -21.70 -9.67
C LYS A 497 -37.68 -21.91 -8.69
#